data_AF-A0A3S7DCE2-F1
#
_entry.id   AF-A0A3S7DCE2-F1
#
_cell.length_a   1.000
_cell.length_b   1.000
_cell.length_c   1.000
_cell.angle_alpha   90.00
_cell.angle_beta   90.00
_cell.angle_gamma   90.00
#
_symmetry.space_group_name_H-M   'P 1'
#
loop_
_entity.id
_entity.type
_entity.pdbx_description
1 polymer ?
#
loop_
_entity_poly.entity_id
_entity_poly.type
_entity_poly.pdbx_seq_one_letter_code
_entity_poly.pdbx_strand_id
1 'polypeptide(L)' 'MAKIIFTVTTKEVFSEGSQVKEVVDVNVQMEGVNYESPNAADHIASIINRMSERIIKAANIHYMNEWKARSGNTESNTTH' A
#
# COMPACT_ATOMS: atom_id res chain seq x y z
N MET A 1 -13.91 -18.26 8.49
CA MET A 1 -14.44 -16.94 8.08
C MET A 1 -13.44 -16.37 7.09
N ALA A 2 -13.92 -15.93 5.94
CA ALA A 2 -13.07 -15.37 4.89
C ALA A 2 -12.27 -14.16 5.42
N LYS A 3 -10.98 -14.11 5.09
CA LYS A 3 -10.07 -13.03 5.46
C LYS A 3 -9.20 -12.67 4.27
N ILE A 4 -8.82 -11.41 4.21
CA ILE A 4 -7.75 -10.93 3.33
C ILE A 4 -6.71 -10.28 4.21
N ILE A 5 -5.47 -10.70 4.03
CA ILE A 5 -4.34 -10.26 4.81
C ILE A 5 -3.39 -9.54 3.87
N PHE A 6 -3.18 -8.26 4.12
CA PHE A 6 -2.13 -7.46 3.48
C PHE A 6 -0.94 -7.45 4.41
N THR A 7 0.17 -8.05 3.99
CA THR A 7 1.43 -8.04 4.73
C THR A 7 2.37 -7.08 4.05
N VAL A 8 2.77 -6.03 4.76
CA VAL A 8 3.75 -5.05 4.29
C VAL A 8 5.08 -5.34 4.97
N THR A 9 6.13 -5.56 4.17
CA THR A 9 7.48 -5.83 4.66
C THR A 9 8.45 -4.80 4.10
N THR A 10 9.09 -4.02 4.97
CA THR A 10 10.16 -3.11 4.55
C THR A 10 11.40 -3.92 4.19
N LYS A 11 11.83 -3.84 2.93
CA LYS A 11 13.04 -4.51 2.42
C LYS A 11 14.28 -3.67 2.66
N GLU A 12 14.15 -2.37 2.44
CA GLU A 12 15.26 -1.44 2.53
C GLU A 12 14.74 -0.09 3.01
N VAL A 13 15.54 0.56 3.84
CA VAL A 13 15.35 1.94 4.28
C VAL A 13 16.61 2.69 3.90
N PHE A 14 16.44 3.77 3.15
CA PHE A 14 17.56 4.60 2.74
C PHE A 14 17.22 6.07 2.88
N SER A 15 18.26 6.87 3.11
CA SER A 15 18.10 8.31 3.22
C SER A 15 18.54 8.99 1.92
N GLU A 16 17.72 9.91 1.44
CA GLU A 16 18.06 10.79 0.32
C GLU A 16 17.95 12.24 0.81
N GLY A 17 19.10 12.87 1.10
CA GLY A 17 19.14 14.15 1.80
C GLY A 17 18.66 14.03 3.25
N SER A 18 17.71 14.87 3.66
CA SER A 18 17.06 14.83 4.99
C SER A 18 15.89 13.84 5.08
N GLN A 19 15.64 13.06 4.02
CA GLN A 19 14.43 12.26 3.88
C GLN A 19 14.72 10.77 4.01
N VAL A 20 13.87 10.05 4.73
CA VAL A 20 13.90 8.59 4.84
C VAL A 20 12.89 8.00 3.86
N LYS A 21 13.33 7.07 3.01
CA LYS A 21 12.52 6.35 2.03
C LYS A 21 12.56 4.86 2.33
N GLU A 22 11.45 4.19 2.08
CA GLU A 22 11.30 2.75 2.30
C GLU A 22 10.94 2.03 1.00
N VAL A 23 11.67 0.97 0.69
CA VAL A 23 11.24 -0.02 -0.30
C VAL A 23 10.43 -1.08 0.43
N VAL A 24 9.16 -1.23 0.08
CA VAL A 24 8.26 -2.20 0.71
C VAL A 24 7.86 -3.31 -0.26
N ASP A 25 7.79 -4.53 0.24
CA ASP A 25 7.00 -5.60 -0.36
C ASP A 25 5.59 -5.55 0.19
N VAL A 26 4.59 -5.81 -0.65
CA VAL A 26 3.22 -6.02 -0.19
C VAL A 26 2.73 -7.36 -0.71
N ASN A 27 2.61 -8.33 0.19
CA ASN A 27 2.02 -9.63 -0.11
C ASN A 27 0.55 -9.63 0.30
N VAL A 28 -0.30 -10.25 -0.51
CA VAL A 28 -1.74 -10.34 -0.27
C VAL A 28 -2.16 -11.80 -0.28
N GLN A 29 -2.79 -12.23 0.80
CA GLN A 29 -3.26 -13.60 0.95
C GLN A 29 -4.74 -13.61 1.34
N MET A 30 -5.47 -14.58 0.80
CA MET A 30 -6.85 -14.85 1.15
C MET A 30 -6.93 -16.16 1.93
N GLU A 31 -7.60 -16.14 3.08
CA GLU A 31 -7.72 -17.30 3.98
C GLU A 31 -9.17 -17.60 4.34
N GLY A 32 -9.46 -18.87 4.65
CA GLY A 32 -10.75 -19.27 5.21
C GLY A 32 -11.95 -19.08 4.29
N VAL A 33 -11.72 -19.11 2.98
CA VAL A 33 -12.73 -18.99 1.92
C VAL A 33 -13.28 -20.36 1.54
N ASN A 34 -14.61 -20.48 1.48
CA ASN A 34 -15.28 -21.64 0.89
C ASN A 34 -15.52 -21.42 -0.61
N TYR A 35 -14.89 -22.22 -1.46
CA TYR A 35 -15.06 -22.14 -2.91
C TYR A 35 -16.17 -23.04 -3.47
N GLU A 36 -16.64 -24.02 -2.70
CA GLU A 36 -17.67 -24.97 -3.13
C GLU A 36 -19.08 -24.39 -2.93
N SER A 37 -19.28 -23.65 -1.83
CA SER A 37 -20.52 -22.95 -1.52
C SER A 37 -20.21 -21.59 -0.89
N PRO A 38 -19.78 -20.61 -1.71
CA PRO A 38 -19.38 -19.29 -1.21
C PRO A 38 -20.57 -18.53 -0.64
N ASN A 39 -20.40 -17.97 0.54
CA ASN A 39 -21.32 -16.99 1.10
C ASN A 39 -20.94 -15.56 0.67
N ALA A 40 -21.71 -14.56 1.10
CA ALA A 40 -21.43 -13.16 0.75
C ALA A 40 -20.03 -12.69 1.17
N ALA A 41 -19.51 -13.13 2.32
CA ALA A 41 -18.17 -12.78 2.78
C ALA A 41 -17.07 -13.41 1.90
N ASP A 42 -17.26 -14.66 1.45
CA ASP A 42 -16.35 -15.32 0.51
C ASP A 42 -16.29 -14.57 -0.83
N HIS A 43 -17.45 -14.12 -1.34
CA HIS A 43 -17.52 -13.33 -2.56
C HIS A 43 -16.83 -11.97 -2.42
N ILE A 44 -17.08 -11.25 -1.33
CA ILE A 44 -16.42 -9.98 -1.04
C ILE A 44 -14.91 -10.17 -0.92
N ALA A 45 -14.47 -11.24 -0.26
CA ALA A 45 -13.05 -11.55 -0.12
C ALA A 45 -12.38 -11.79 -1.49
N SER A 46 -13.04 -12.56 -2.37
CA SER A 46 -12.55 -12.80 -3.73
C SER A 46 -12.46 -11.51 -4.56
N ILE A 47 -13.45 -10.62 -4.44
CA ILE A 47 -13.45 -9.32 -5.14
C ILE A 47 -12.28 -8.45 -4.67
N ILE A 48 -12.11 -8.28 -3.36
CA ILE A 48 -11.04 -7.43 -2.83
C ILE A 48 -9.67 -8.04 -3.18
N ASN A 49 -9.51 -9.37 -3.13
CA ASN A 49 -8.26 -10.03 -3.53
C ASN A 49 -7.92 -9.74 -5.01
N ARG A 50 -8.92 -9.78 -5.91
CA ARG A 50 -8.74 -9.38 -7.32
C ARG A 50 -8.42 -7.90 -7.50
N MET A 51 -8.85 -7.05 -6.58
CA MET A 51 -8.58 -5.60 -6.59
C MET A 51 -7.25 -5.23 -5.92
N SER A 52 -6.59 -6.16 -5.25
CA SER A 52 -5.41 -5.93 -4.40
C SER A 52 -4.31 -5.12 -5.09
N GLU A 53 -3.92 -5.49 -6.31
CA GLU A 53 -2.91 -4.76 -7.09
C GLU A 53 -3.30 -3.29 -7.33
N ARG A 54 -4.58 -3.04 -7.62
CA ARG A 54 -5.10 -1.68 -7.85
C ARG A 54 -5.14 -0.88 -6.55
N ILE A 55 -5.49 -1.52 -5.43
CA ILE A 55 -5.47 -0.91 -4.10
C ILE A 55 -4.05 -0.50 -3.73
N ILE A 56 -3.07 -1.39 -3.93
CA ILE A 56 -1.65 -1.12 -3.65
C ILE A 56 -1.15 0.04 -4.52
N LYS A 57 -1.45 0.03 -5.82
CA LYS A 57 -1.06 1.12 -6.72
C LYS A 57 -1.68 2.46 -6.32
N ALA A 58 -2.96 2.48 -5.96
CA ALA A 58 -3.64 3.69 -5.52
C ALA A 58 -3.04 4.24 -4.22
N ALA A 59 -2.75 3.37 -3.24
CA ALA A 59 -2.09 3.73 -2.00
C ALA A 59 -0.70 4.34 -2.26
N ASN A 60 0.08 3.73 -3.16
CA ASN A 60 1.39 4.26 -3.54
C ASN A 60 1.30 5.64 -4.21
N ILE A 61 0.34 5.83 -5.14
CA ILE A 61 0.12 7.14 -5.76
C ILE A 61 -0.27 8.19 -4.71
N HIS A 62 -1.15 7.84 -3.78
CA HIS A 62 -1.55 8.76 -2.71
C HIS A 62 -0.36 9.12 -1.83
N TYR A 63 0.44 8.13 -1.40
CA TYR A 63 1.68 8.37 -0.66
C TYR A 63 2.64 9.29 -1.41
N MET A 64 2.88 9.04 -2.70
CA MET A 64 3.75 9.87 -3.53
C MET A 64 3.21 11.29 -3.76
N ASN A 65 1.88 11.47 -3.82
CA ASN A 65 1.27 12.79 -3.96
C ASN A 65 1.33 13.59 -2.66
N GLU A 66 1.00 12.97 -1.53
CA GLU A 66 1.19 13.54 -0.18
C GLU A 66 2.66 13.89 0.05
N TRP A 67 3.57 13.01 -0.40
CA TRP A 67 5.01 13.25 -0.35
C TRP A 67 5.41 14.51 -1.12
N LYS A 68 4.98 14.64 -2.39
CA LYS A 68 5.26 15.82 -3.22
C LYS A 68 4.71 17.11 -2.62
N ALA A 69 3.50 17.06 -2.05
CA ALA A 69 2.90 18.21 -1.40
C ALA A 69 3.70 18.68 -0.17
N ARG A 70 4.30 17.74 0.58
CA ARG A 70 5.15 18.05 1.75
C ARG A 70 6.57 18.48 1.35
N SER A 71 7.17 17.84 0.36
CA SER A 71 8.54 18.17 -0.09
C SER A 71 8.61 19.51 -0.85
N GLY A 72 7.54 19.88 -1.56
CA GLY A 72 7.43 21.15 -2.29
C GLY A 72 7.40 22.40 -1.39
N ASN A 73 7.21 22.25 -0.07
CA ASN A 73 7.28 23.35 0.89
C ASN A 73 8.69 23.59 1.46
N THR A 74 9.68 22.80 1.07
CA THR A 74 11.07 22.93 1.58
C THR A 74 12.00 23.73 0.66
N GLU A 75 11.57 24.13 -0.54
CA GLU A 75 12.31 25.03 -1.43
C GLU A 75 11.88 26.49 -1.26
N SER A 76 11.81 26.96 -0.01
CA SER A 76 11.62 28.38 0.27
C SER A 76 12.58 28.82 1.37
N ASN A 77 13.45 29.75 0.99
CA ASN A 77 14.37 30.56 1.81
C ASN A 77 15.76 29.97 2.13
N THR A 78 16.64 29.99 1.12
CA THR A 78 18.00 30.51 1.34
C THR A 78 18.25 31.65 0.39
N THR A 79 17.78 32.83 0.78
CA THR A 79 18.34 34.11 0.36
C THR A 79 19.32 34.51 1.45
N HIS A 80 20.62 34.57 1.15
CA HIS A 80 21.58 35.51 1.74
C HIS A 80 22.84 35.56 0.89
#